data_AF-A0A2P8DNY7-F1
#
_entry.id   AF-A0A2P8DNY7-F1
#
_cell.length_a   1.000
_cell.length_b   1.000
_cell.length_c   1.000
_cell.angle_alpha   90.00
_cell.angle_beta   90.00
_cell.angle_gamma   90.00
#
_symmetry.space_group_name_H-M   'P 1'
#
loop_
_entity.id
_entity.type
_entity.pdbx_description
1 polymer ?
#
loop_
_entity_poly.entity_id
_entity_poly.type
_entity_poly.pdbx_seq_one_letter_code
_entity_poly.pdbx_strand_id
1 'polypeptide(L)'
;MIAEFRAAFQELIDASVAADPRYFAPAVHKVYQMASQVPMEEREQALKVLGPIFAGGYLTPGVAADLSVVAGALVEIGTRPGDTGAEVLRITRTTGQSAAVFLHAWKETGGGTPPEPEQVTDAEEERVARTLGDNAPGATMAWWTARRYGLAAKTMLSDGGVRAAVRSDPELGAELVAIANQLSGALTEFGEVRALLRMAEATSAVVLDRASGRGFRVLFEGIGDNFQLHTLLADALVGGQGRGLAGERPDPRWTASFVDSDPDPAAGVVHGWWNMVTADGSWVWNEGVPADIPMVEGERVLVLEEQPYERTWNAGRVHPQVRGWLDVDEELTPAEAATWWQRVSPSEAAAPLHSPHEAQQPPPQLPDWEVAEEATAPPDELAAMEARAASWPEDRPAAPHAEPPTEHAVPQYAPQWAPEPEDAPAPPPAPWSGPADPPAWPEAPAEPAAPYAPEGPTEEGAPRRTPPGAGLLPPLPEGVSDSAAWGPAWRDY
;
A
#
# COMPACT_ATOMS: atom_id res chain seq x y z
N MET A 1 18.35 28.02 9.29
CA MET A 1 17.51 26.78 9.26
C MET A 1 16.20 26.94 8.51
N ILE A 2 15.12 27.56 9.04
CA ILE A 2 13.81 27.62 8.32
C ILE A 2 13.93 28.33 6.96
N ALA A 3 14.55 29.51 6.92
CA ALA A 3 14.74 30.25 5.68
C ALA A 3 15.61 29.49 4.66
N GLU A 4 16.62 28.76 5.13
CA GLU A 4 17.48 27.92 4.28
C GLU A 4 16.72 26.72 3.70
N PHE A 5 15.86 26.08 4.50
CA PHE A 5 15.00 25.00 4.03
C PHE A 5 14.02 25.48 2.96
N ARG A 6 13.34 26.62 3.19
CA ARG A 6 12.44 27.22 2.19
C ARG A 6 13.18 27.55 0.89
N ALA A 7 14.38 28.13 0.99
CA ALA A 7 15.21 28.41 -0.18
C ALA A 7 15.66 27.14 -0.90
N ALA A 8 16.05 26.09 -0.17
CA ALA A 8 16.39 24.79 -0.74
C ALA A 8 15.20 24.13 -1.45
N PHE A 9 13.99 24.29 -0.89
CA PHE A 9 12.78 23.73 -1.49
C PHE A 9 12.34 24.51 -2.73
N GLN A 10 12.49 25.84 -2.73
CA GLN A 10 12.31 26.64 -3.95
C GLN A 10 13.31 26.23 -5.03
N GLU A 11 14.59 26.04 -4.68
CA GLU A 11 15.63 25.55 -5.59
C GLU A 11 15.26 24.17 -6.18
N LEU A 12 14.68 23.28 -5.37
CA LEU A 12 14.15 22.01 -5.84
C LEU A 12 13.01 22.20 -6.84
N ILE A 13 12.02 23.05 -6.55
CA ILE A 13 10.91 23.34 -7.46
C ILE A 13 11.42 23.91 -8.79
N ASP A 14 12.31 24.90 -8.73
CA ASP A 14 12.86 25.55 -9.92
C ASP A 14 13.63 24.56 -10.78
N ALA A 15 14.46 23.70 -10.15
CA ALA A 15 15.19 22.64 -10.84
C ALA A 15 14.25 21.59 -11.46
N SER A 16 13.12 21.30 -10.81
CA SER A 16 12.10 20.37 -11.30
C SER A 16 11.40 20.89 -12.55
N VAL A 17 11.00 22.17 -12.54
CA VAL A 17 10.32 22.82 -13.66
C VAL A 17 11.28 23.00 -14.85
N ALA A 18 12.54 23.32 -14.57
CA ALA A 18 13.57 23.43 -15.60
C ALA A 18 14.01 22.07 -16.17
N ALA A 19 13.65 20.97 -15.50
CA ALA A 19 14.12 19.62 -15.80
C ALA A 19 15.66 19.52 -15.94
N ASP A 20 16.43 20.30 -15.15
CA ASP A 20 17.90 20.29 -15.22
C ASP A 20 18.47 19.22 -14.27
N PRO A 21 19.03 18.10 -14.79
CA PRO A 21 19.60 17.03 -13.98
C PRO A 21 20.69 17.48 -13.02
N ARG A 22 21.47 18.50 -13.41
CA ARG A 22 22.63 18.95 -12.63
C ARG A 22 22.24 19.66 -11.36
N TYR A 23 21.03 20.24 -11.31
CA TYR A 23 20.55 21.00 -10.16
C TYR A 23 19.51 20.24 -9.35
N PHE A 24 18.72 19.35 -9.98
CA PHE A 24 17.66 18.64 -9.26
C PHE A 24 18.20 17.68 -8.19
N ALA A 25 19.14 16.78 -8.53
CA ALA A 25 19.65 15.81 -7.56
C ALA A 25 20.35 16.47 -6.34
N PRO A 26 21.20 17.50 -6.52
CA PRO A 26 21.72 18.27 -5.40
C PRO A 26 20.64 18.98 -4.57
N ALA A 27 19.61 19.54 -5.21
CA ALA A 27 18.51 20.20 -4.51
C ALA A 27 17.68 19.21 -3.67
N VAL A 28 17.39 18.02 -4.20
CA VAL A 28 16.76 16.91 -3.46
C VAL A 28 17.59 16.57 -2.22
N HIS A 29 18.90 16.37 -2.37
CA HIS A 29 19.78 16.03 -1.26
C HIS A 29 19.78 17.12 -0.17
N LYS A 30 19.81 18.39 -0.58
CA LYS A 30 19.79 19.54 0.32
C LYS A 30 18.48 19.61 1.12
N VAL A 31 17.33 19.40 0.46
CA VAL A 31 16.02 19.32 1.14
C VAL A 31 16.02 18.20 2.17
N TYR A 32 16.51 17.00 1.83
CA TYR A 32 16.57 15.87 2.76
C TYR A 32 17.40 16.15 4.01
N GLN A 33 18.58 16.74 3.86
CA GLN A 33 19.43 17.06 5.00
C GLN A 33 18.79 18.06 5.97
N MET A 34 17.98 18.98 5.44
CA MET A 34 17.36 20.05 6.21
C MET A 34 15.98 19.67 6.78
N ALA A 35 15.25 18.76 6.13
CA ALA A 35 13.86 18.46 6.47
C ALA A 35 13.66 18.00 7.93
N SER A 36 14.55 17.16 8.45
CA SER A 36 14.48 16.70 9.85
C SER A 36 14.81 17.79 10.89
N GLN A 37 15.34 18.93 10.44
CA GLN A 37 15.80 20.03 11.29
C GLN A 37 14.80 21.19 11.36
N VAL A 38 13.68 21.11 10.64
CA VAL A 38 12.63 22.14 10.63
C VAL A 38 11.33 21.62 11.26
N PRO A 39 10.50 22.51 11.83
CA PRO A 39 9.20 22.14 12.36
C PRO A 39 8.30 21.44 11.33
N MET A 40 7.31 20.68 11.81
CA MET A 40 6.37 19.95 10.97
C MET A 40 5.59 20.89 10.05
N GLU A 41 5.18 22.04 10.56
CA GLU A 41 4.37 23.04 9.88
C GLU A 41 5.09 23.59 8.63
N GLU A 42 6.41 23.73 8.69
CA GLU A 42 7.23 24.17 7.55
C GLU A 42 7.29 23.11 6.45
N ARG A 43 7.34 21.83 6.82
CA ARG A 43 7.30 20.71 5.88
C ARG A 43 5.92 20.54 5.27
N GLU A 44 4.86 20.73 6.05
CA GLU A 44 3.47 20.70 5.55
C GLU A 44 3.25 21.82 4.52
N GLN A 45 3.78 23.02 4.77
CA GLN A 45 3.73 24.10 3.80
C GLN A 45 4.52 23.76 2.52
N ALA A 46 5.66 23.06 2.64
CA ALA A 46 6.43 22.59 1.50
C ALA A 46 5.66 21.56 0.65
N LEU A 47 5.05 20.57 1.30
CA LEU A 47 4.19 19.59 0.62
C LEU A 47 3.03 20.28 -0.11
N LYS A 48 2.36 21.23 0.54
CA LYS A 48 1.24 21.97 -0.04
C LYS A 48 1.59 22.67 -1.35
N VAL A 49 2.84 23.15 -1.50
CA VAL A 49 3.32 23.77 -2.74
C VAL A 49 3.48 22.74 -3.87
N LEU A 50 3.79 21.48 -3.56
CA LEU A 50 3.89 20.41 -4.56
C LEU A 50 2.53 20.00 -5.14
N GLY A 51 1.43 20.11 -4.39
CA GLY A 51 0.09 19.74 -4.85
C GLY A 51 -0.28 20.32 -6.23
N PRO A 52 -0.26 21.66 -6.41
CA PRO A 52 -0.51 22.28 -7.72
C PRO A 52 0.48 21.87 -8.81
N ILE A 53 1.74 21.59 -8.46
CA ILE A 53 2.77 21.16 -9.41
C ILE A 53 2.43 19.77 -9.95
N PHE A 54 2.02 18.85 -9.08
CA PHE A 54 1.53 17.53 -9.45
C PHE A 54 0.27 17.61 -10.32
N ALA A 55 -0.69 18.45 -9.95
CA ALA A 55 -1.93 18.63 -10.70
C ALA A 55 -1.71 19.28 -12.09
N GLY A 56 -0.65 20.06 -12.27
CA GLY A 56 -0.40 20.85 -13.48
C GLY A 56 0.07 20.05 -14.70
N GLY A 57 0.61 18.84 -14.52
CA GLY A 57 1.06 17.98 -15.64
C GLY A 57 2.27 18.52 -16.42
N TYR A 58 3.01 19.50 -15.87
CA TYR A 58 4.14 20.15 -16.54
C TYR A 58 5.48 19.44 -16.33
N LEU A 59 5.52 18.44 -15.44
CA LEU A 59 6.75 17.73 -15.09
C LEU A 59 7.04 16.60 -16.07
N THR A 60 8.32 16.38 -16.36
CA THR A 60 8.74 15.16 -17.04
C THR A 60 8.47 13.94 -16.13
N PRO A 61 8.13 12.76 -16.69
CA PRO A 61 7.72 11.61 -15.89
C PRO A 61 8.72 11.20 -14.80
N GLY A 62 10.03 11.26 -15.08
CA GLY A 62 11.08 10.95 -14.11
C GLY A 62 11.15 11.95 -12.96
N VAL A 63 11.08 13.25 -13.25
CA VAL A 63 11.08 14.31 -12.23
C VAL A 63 9.82 14.22 -11.36
N ALA A 64 8.65 13.97 -11.96
CA ALA A 64 7.40 13.77 -11.24
C ALA A 64 7.46 12.57 -10.28
N ALA A 65 8.07 11.46 -10.72
CA ALA A 65 8.25 10.28 -9.88
C ALA A 65 9.19 10.57 -8.70
N ASP A 66 10.32 11.24 -8.95
CA ASP A 66 11.30 11.57 -7.90
C ASP A 66 10.75 12.60 -6.91
N LEU A 67 10.03 13.62 -7.37
CA LEU A 67 9.33 14.56 -6.48
C LEU A 67 8.26 13.86 -5.64
N SER A 68 7.56 12.86 -6.19
CA SER A 68 6.60 12.07 -5.42
C SER A 68 7.29 11.29 -4.30
N VAL A 69 8.49 10.76 -4.56
CA VAL A 69 9.32 10.11 -3.53
C VAL A 69 9.79 11.11 -2.47
N VAL A 70 10.19 12.33 -2.86
CA VAL A 70 10.53 13.40 -1.90
C VAL A 70 9.34 13.75 -1.02
N ALA A 71 8.15 13.88 -1.61
CA ALA A 71 6.92 14.12 -0.86
C ALA A 71 6.65 12.97 0.13
N GLY A 72 6.79 11.71 -0.32
CA GLY A 72 6.67 10.53 0.53
C GLY A 72 7.63 10.57 1.70
N ALA A 73 8.92 10.78 1.45
CA ALA A 73 9.92 10.77 2.50
C ALA A 73 9.74 11.92 3.53
N LEU A 74 9.17 13.07 3.13
CA LEU A 74 8.72 14.09 4.09
C LEU A 74 7.61 13.55 5.01
N VAL A 75 6.67 12.77 4.48
CA VAL A 75 5.62 12.12 5.26
C VAL A 75 6.19 11.06 6.20
N GLU A 76 7.19 10.28 5.77
CA GLU A 76 7.84 9.27 6.61
C GLU A 76 8.49 9.86 7.87
N ILE A 77 9.04 11.08 7.79
CA ILE A 77 9.58 11.79 8.95
C ILE A 77 8.49 12.53 9.76
N GLY A 78 7.22 12.21 9.56
CA GLY A 78 6.08 12.68 10.36
C GLY A 78 5.39 13.93 9.84
N THR A 79 5.55 14.31 8.56
CA THR A 79 4.78 15.42 7.96
C THR A 79 3.40 14.92 7.54
N ARG A 80 2.34 15.71 7.74
CA ARG A 80 1.02 15.34 7.21
C ARG A 80 0.95 15.63 5.71
N PRO A 81 0.44 14.68 4.89
CA PRO A 81 0.39 14.86 3.44
C PRO A 81 -0.65 15.88 2.96
N GLY A 82 -1.77 16.02 3.68
CA GLY A 82 -2.90 16.86 3.26
C GLY A 82 -3.39 16.52 1.83
N ASP A 83 -3.87 17.52 1.10
CA ASP A 83 -4.39 17.36 -0.26
C ASP A 83 -3.32 16.87 -1.26
N THR A 84 -2.03 17.12 -0.97
CA THR A 84 -0.92 16.67 -1.83
C THR A 84 -0.84 15.15 -1.88
N GLY A 85 -1.21 14.45 -0.80
CA GLY A 85 -1.29 12.99 -0.82
C GLY A 85 -2.29 12.46 -1.84
N ALA A 86 -3.45 13.12 -1.98
CA ALA A 86 -4.44 12.76 -2.99
C ALA A 86 -3.94 13.02 -4.41
N GLU A 87 -3.21 14.12 -4.65
CA GLU A 87 -2.61 14.39 -5.97
C GLU A 87 -1.57 13.35 -6.37
N VAL A 88 -0.71 12.92 -5.43
CA VAL A 88 0.24 11.83 -5.67
C VAL A 88 -0.50 10.55 -6.07
N LEU A 89 -1.60 10.21 -5.40
CA LEU A 89 -2.41 9.04 -5.77
C LEU A 89 -3.08 9.17 -7.14
N ARG A 90 -3.50 10.36 -7.56
CA ARG A 90 -4.04 10.58 -8.92
C ARG A 90 -2.97 10.37 -10.00
N ILE A 91 -1.74 10.84 -9.77
CA ILE A 91 -0.63 10.56 -10.68
C ILE A 91 -0.33 9.06 -10.70
N THR A 92 -0.25 8.41 -9.53
CA THR A 92 -0.05 6.96 -9.43
C THR A 92 -1.14 6.18 -10.16
N ARG A 93 -2.39 6.65 -10.14
CA ARG A 93 -3.48 6.06 -10.91
C ARG A 93 -3.19 6.15 -12.42
N THR A 94 -2.88 7.33 -12.95
CA THR A 94 -2.59 7.50 -14.38
C THR A 94 -1.35 6.71 -14.82
N THR A 95 -0.25 6.78 -14.08
CA THR A 95 0.99 6.09 -14.46
C THR A 95 0.88 4.58 -14.23
N GLY A 96 0.21 4.16 -13.16
CA GLY A 96 -0.05 2.75 -12.85
C GLY A 96 -0.89 2.04 -13.91
N GLN A 97 -1.90 2.72 -14.49
CA GLN A 97 -2.66 2.18 -15.62
C GLN A 97 -1.75 1.87 -16.82
N SER A 98 -0.89 2.81 -17.21
CA SER A 98 0.06 2.60 -18.31
C SER A 98 1.13 1.55 -17.98
N ALA A 99 1.58 1.45 -16.73
CA ALA A 99 2.48 0.40 -16.28
C ALA A 99 1.83 -0.99 -16.33
N ALA A 100 0.53 -1.09 -16.03
CA ALA A 100 -0.21 -2.35 -16.16
C ALA A 100 -0.37 -2.76 -17.63
N VAL A 101 -0.54 -1.80 -18.54
CA VAL A 101 -0.51 -2.04 -20.00
C VAL A 101 0.84 -2.61 -20.44
N PHE A 102 1.96 -2.10 -19.91
CA PHE A 102 3.28 -2.68 -20.15
C PHE A 102 3.34 -4.14 -19.69
N LEU A 103 2.89 -4.46 -18.47
CA LEU A 103 2.89 -5.84 -17.97
C LEU A 103 2.01 -6.78 -18.80
N HIS A 104 0.85 -6.31 -19.27
CA HIS A 104 0.00 -7.10 -20.15
C HIS A 104 0.69 -7.39 -21.47
N ALA A 105 1.27 -6.38 -22.13
CA ALA A 105 2.04 -6.58 -23.35
C ALA A 105 3.25 -7.50 -23.16
N TRP A 106 3.96 -7.37 -22.04
CA TRP A 106 5.06 -8.26 -21.70
C TRP A 106 4.63 -9.73 -21.67
N LYS A 107 3.48 -10.03 -21.05
CA LYS A 107 2.90 -11.38 -21.02
C LYS A 107 2.57 -11.91 -22.43
N GLU A 108 1.97 -11.08 -23.29
CA GLU A 108 1.61 -11.46 -24.66
C GLU A 108 2.83 -11.73 -25.55
N THR A 109 3.98 -11.12 -25.27
CA THR A 109 5.22 -11.30 -26.07
C THR A 109 6.02 -12.56 -25.71
N GLY A 110 5.43 -13.51 -24.99
CA GLY A 110 6.05 -14.77 -24.57
C GLY A 110 6.28 -14.93 -23.06
N GLY A 111 5.79 -13.98 -22.25
CA GLY A 111 5.85 -14.07 -20.79
C GLY A 111 7.25 -14.02 -20.19
N GLY A 112 7.38 -14.60 -18.99
CA GLY A 112 8.56 -14.51 -18.14
C GLY A 112 8.51 -13.33 -17.18
N THR A 113 9.52 -13.22 -16.32
CA THR A 113 9.67 -12.10 -15.37
C THR A 113 9.88 -10.81 -16.17
N PRO A 114 9.09 -9.74 -15.91
CA PRO A 114 9.33 -8.42 -16.50
C PRO A 114 10.68 -7.84 -16.02
N PRO A 115 11.30 -6.94 -16.79
CA PRO A 115 12.52 -6.28 -16.35
C PRO A 115 12.25 -5.44 -15.10
N GLU A 116 13.26 -5.29 -14.26
CA GLU A 116 13.22 -4.32 -13.17
C GLU A 116 12.91 -2.92 -13.74
N PRO A 117 11.97 -2.16 -13.15
CA PRO A 117 11.57 -0.83 -13.65
C PRO A 117 12.73 0.06 -14.06
N GLU A 118 13.75 0.21 -13.22
CA GLU A 118 14.88 1.09 -13.47
C GLU A 118 15.91 0.54 -14.47
N GLN A 119 15.78 -0.73 -14.87
CA GLN A 119 16.74 -1.44 -15.72
C GLN A 119 16.17 -1.80 -17.10
N VAL A 120 14.97 -1.32 -17.44
CA VAL A 120 14.40 -1.52 -18.77
C VAL A 120 15.40 -1.03 -19.83
N THR A 121 15.45 -1.70 -20.98
CA THR A 121 16.33 -1.46 -22.13
C THR A 121 15.55 -1.20 -23.43
N ASP A 122 16.21 -0.67 -24.47
CA ASP A 122 15.65 -0.55 -25.84
C ASP A 122 15.04 -1.87 -26.33
N ALA A 123 15.73 -2.98 -26.12
CA ALA A 123 15.30 -4.30 -26.60
C ALA A 123 14.00 -4.76 -25.92
N GLU A 124 13.80 -4.39 -24.66
CA GLU A 124 12.59 -4.70 -23.90
C GLU A 124 11.43 -3.81 -24.31
N GLU A 125 11.71 -2.55 -24.65
CA GLU A 125 10.72 -1.69 -25.30
C GLU A 125 10.31 -2.22 -26.68
N GLU A 126 11.27 -2.51 -27.56
CA GLU A 126 11.01 -3.07 -28.89
C GLU A 126 10.21 -4.38 -28.79
N ARG A 127 10.47 -5.16 -27.73
CA ARG A 127 9.69 -6.35 -27.41
C ARG A 127 8.23 -6.01 -27.16
N VAL A 128 7.91 -5.09 -26.24
CA VAL A 128 6.51 -4.73 -25.96
C VAL A 128 5.87 -3.93 -27.09
N ALA A 129 6.65 -3.24 -27.92
CA ALA A 129 6.19 -2.53 -29.12
C ALA A 129 5.58 -3.48 -30.16
N ARG A 130 5.96 -4.76 -30.18
CA ARG A 130 5.29 -5.77 -31.01
C ARG A 130 3.80 -5.92 -30.68
N THR A 131 3.40 -5.61 -29.46
CA THR A 131 2.00 -5.64 -29.01
C THR A 131 1.40 -4.23 -28.94
N LEU A 132 2.15 -3.24 -28.46
CA LEU A 132 1.64 -1.89 -28.16
C LEU A 132 1.79 -0.88 -29.30
N GLY A 133 2.62 -1.16 -30.31
CA GLY A 133 2.94 -0.21 -31.38
C GLY A 133 3.44 1.12 -30.83
N ASP A 134 2.88 2.22 -31.32
CA ASP A 134 3.25 3.59 -30.96
C ASP A 134 3.02 3.94 -29.48
N ASN A 135 2.29 3.11 -28.73
CA ASN A 135 2.07 3.31 -27.29
C ASN A 135 3.19 2.73 -26.42
N ALA A 136 4.12 1.94 -26.98
CA ALA A 136 5.20 1.33 -26.22
C ALA A 136 6.06 2.35 -25.44
N PRO A 137 6.48 3.48 -26.04
CA PRO A 137 7.24 4.50 -25.31
C PRO A 137 6.62 4.99 -24.00
N GLY A 138 5.31 5.22 -24.01
CA GLY A 138 4.58 5.69 -22.84
C GLY A 138 4.42 4.59 -21.78
N ALA A 139 4.09 3.38 -22.20
CA ALA A 139 3.94 2.23 -21.30
C ALA A 139 5.28 1.85 -20.66
N THR A 140 6.37 1.86 -21.42
CA THR A 140 7.73 1.61 -20.93
C THR A 140 8.15 2.68 -19.90
N MET A 141 7.90 3.96 -20.17
CA MET A 141 8.19 5.04 -19.22
C MET A 141 7.36 4.92 -17.94
N ALA A 142 6.09 4.55 -18.07
CA ALA A 142 5.23 4.30 -16.92
C ALA A 142 5.71 3.12 -16.08
N TRP A 143 6.15 2.02 -16.72
CA TRP A 143 6.78 0.90 -16.03
C TRP A 143 8.07 1.35 -15.32
N TRP A 144 8.94 2.11 -15.99
CA TRP A 144 10.20 2.63 -15.43
C TRP A 144 10.03 3.56 -14.21
N THR A 145 8.87 4.20 -14.07
CA THR A 145 8.54 5.05 -12.92
C THR A 145 7.67 4.37 -11.86
N ALA A 146 7.09 3.20 -12.15
CA ALA A 146 6.04 2.59 -11.35
C ALA A 146 6.47 2.32 -9.89
N ARG A 147 7.69 1.81 -9.67
CA ARG A 147 8.22 1.53 -8.32
C ARG A 147 8.22 2.78 -7.43
N ARG A 148 8.72 3.91 -7.95
CA ARG A 148 8.77 5.19 -7.23
C ARG A 148 7.37 5.72 -6.89
N TYR A 149 6.42 5.60 -7.81
CA TYR A 149 5.02 5.94 -7.51
C TYR A 149 4.38 5.00 -6.48
N GLY A 150 4.72 3.70 -6.51
CA GLY A 150 4.31 2.74 -5.49
C GLY A 150 4.83 3.11 -4.10
N LEU A 151 6.13 3.46 -3.99
CA LEU A 151 6.75 3.94 -2.75
C LEU A 151 6.09 5.22 -2.23
N ALA A 152 5.84 6.20 -3.09
CA ALA A 152 5.16 7.42 -2.68
C ALA A 152 3.71 7.13 -2.23
N ALA A 153 2.97 6.35 -3.01
CA ALA A 153 1.57 6.02 -2.73
C ALA A 153 1.39 5.29 -1.40
N LYS A 154 2.23 4.30 -1.08
CA LYS A 154 2.13 3.59 0.21
C LYS A 154 2.34 4.53 1.39
N THR A 155 3.24 5.49 1.27
CA THR A 155 3.53 6.42 2.34
C THR A 155 2.37 7.41 2.49
N MET A 156 1.82 7.93 1.40
CA MET A 156 0.63 8.79 1.45
C MET A 156 -0.56 8.07 2.08
N LEU A 157 -0.81 6.81 1.69
CA LEU A 157 -1.90 5.99 2.22
C LEU A 157 -1.71 5.57 3.68
N SER A 158 -0.54 5.82 4.28
CA SER A 158 -0.34 5.60 5.71
C SER A 158 -1.10 6.62 6.56
N ASP A 159 -1.43 7.80 6.00
CA ASP A 159 -2.26 8.83 6.62
C ASP A 159 -3.77 8.54 6.47
N GLY A 160 -4.53 8.72 7.55
CA GLY A 160 -5.98 8.51 7.56
C GLY A 160 -6.75 9.52 6.71
N GLY A 161 -6.29 10.78 6.64
CA GLY A 161 -6.90 11.82 5.81
C GLY A 161 -6.83 11.49 4.32
N VAL A 162 -5.71 10.95 3.86
CA VAL A 162 -5.56 10.48 2.46
C VAL A 162 -6.47 9.29 2.18
N ARG A 163 -6.54 8.30 3.09
CA ARG A 163 -7.49 7.17 2.93
C ARG A 163 -8.93 7.63 2.93
N ALA A 164 -9.29 8.62 3.74
CA ALA A 164 -10.62 9.24 3.73
C ALA A 164 -10.90 9.97 2.40
N ALA A 165 -9.92 10.67 1.83
CA ALA A 165 -10.04 11.30 0.52
C ALA A 165 -10.30 10.26 -0.59
N VAL A 166 -9.55 9.14 -0.60
CA VAL A 166 -9.81 8.02 -1.53
C VAL A 166 -11.21 7.44 -1.33
N ARG A 167 -11.65 7.25 -0.10
CA ARG A 167 -13.01 6.74 0.20
C ARG A 167 -14.11 7.69 -0.30
N SER A 168 -13.85 8.99 -0.30
CA SER A 168 -14.79 10.00 -0.81
C SER A 168 -14.86 10.07 -2.35
N ASP A 169 -13.94 9.39 -3.03
CA ASP A 169 -13.86 9.29 -4.50
C ASP A 169 -13.87 7.80 -4.93
N PRO A 170 -15.06 7.20 -5.06
CA PRO A 170 -15.18 5.75 -5.34
C PRO A 170 -14.56 5.33 -6.68
N GLU A 171 -14.51 6.21 -7.67
CA GLU A 171 -13.90 5.94 -8.97
C GLU A 171 -12.39 5.82 -8.81
N LEU A 172 -11.74 6.81 -8.18
CA LEU A 172 -10.32 6.78 -7.89
C LEU A 172 -9.96 5.55 -7.03
N GLY A 173 -10.75 5.26 -5.99
CA GLY A 173 -10.55 4.10 -5.13
C GLY A 173 -10.60 2.77 -5.89
N ALA A 174 -11.62 2.56 -6.73
CA ALA A 174 -11.77 1.34 -7.51
C ALA A 174 -10.63 1.14 -8.51
N GLU A 175 -10.20 2.21 -9.19
CA GLU A 175 -9.10 2.15 -10.14
C GLU A 175 -7.76 1.88 -9.46
N LEU A 176 -7.47 2.53 -8.32
CA LEU A 176 -6.26 2.28 -7.55
C LEU A 176 -6.19 0.83 -7.06
N VAL A 177 -7.31 0.26 -6.61
CA VAL A 177 -7.38 -1.16 -6.21
C VAL A 177 -7.10 -2.07 -7.42
N ALA A 178 -7.69 -1.79 -8.58
CA ALA A 178 -7.45 -2.56 -9.80
C ALA A 178 -5.97 -2.52 -10.22
N ILE A 179 -5.36 -1.32 -10.22
CA ILE A 179 -3.94 -1.11 -10.52
C ILE A 179 -3.05 -1.87 -9.53
N ALA A 180 -3.31 -1.71 -8.23
CA ALA A 180 -2.54 -2.39 -7.19
C ALA A 180 -2.62 -3.91 -7.33
N ASN A 181 -3.79 -4.46 -7.64
CA ASN A 181 -3.94 -5.89 -7.94
C ASN A 181 -3.11 -6.32 -9.16
N GLN A 182 -3.14 -5.55 -10.25
CA GLN A 182 -2.41 -5.88 -11.48
C GLN A 182 -0.89 -5.80 -11.32
N LEU A 183 -0.39 -4.80 -10.57
CA LEU A 183 1.04 -4.54 -10.42
C LEU A 183 1.67 -5.32 -9.26
N SER A 184 0.90 -5.71 -8.23
CA SER A 184 1.41 -6.38 -7.01
C SER A 184 2.15 -7.69 -7.27
N GLY A 185 1.89 -8.38 -8.39
CA GLY A 185 2.59 -9.61 -8.76
C GLY A 185 4.01 -9.38 -9.29
N ALA A 186 4.35 -8.15 -9.68
CA ALA A 186 5.67 -7.79 -10.19
C ALA A 186 6.39 -6.76 -9.30
N LEU A 187 5.65 -5.93 -8.56
CA LEU A 187 6.17 -4.87 -7.70
C LEU A 187 5.58 -5.00 -6.29
N THR A 188 6.44 -5.26 -5.31
CA THR A 188 6.04 -5.49 -3.90
C THR A 188 5.38 -4.25 -3.29
N GLU A 189 5.78 -3.05 -3.71
CA GLU A 189 5.20 -1.78 -3.25
C GLU A 189 3.70 -1.70 -3.52
N PHE A 190 3.24 -2.24 -4.67
CA PHE A 190 1.82 -2.27 -4.99
C PHE A 190 1.06 -3.32 -4.17
N GLY A 191 1.74 -4.33 -3.61
CA GLY A 191 1.18 -5.19 -2.56
C GLY A 191 0.88 -4.43 -1.28
N GLU A 192 1.78 -3.53 -0.86
CA GLU A 192 1.59 -2.65 0.31
C GLU A 192 0.51 -1.59 0.05
N VAL A 193 0.52 -0.96 -1.13
CA VAL A 193 -0.55 -0.03 -1.56
C VAL A 193 -1.91 -0.72 -1.51
N ARG A 194 -2.01 -1.96 -2.03
CA ARG A 194 -3.25 -2.74 -1.95
C ARG A 194 -3.69 -2.92 -0.49
N ALA A 195 -2.80 -3.35 0.40
CA ALA A 195 -3.14 -3.56 1.81
C ALA A 195 -3.68 -2.29 2.48
N LEU A 196 -3.06 -1.13 2.22
CA LEU A 196 -3.50 0.15 2.76
C LEU A 196 -4.83 0.65 2.16
N LEU A 197 -5.09 0.38 0.88
CA LEU A 197 -6.39 0.66 0.25
C LEU A 197 -7.50 -0.20 0.87
N ARG A 198 -7.24 -1.46 1.23
CA ARG A 198 -8.20 -2.32 1.93
C ARG A 198 -8.63 -1.71 3.27
N MET A 199 -7.72 -1.05 4.00
CA MET A 199 -8.08 -0.34 5.23
C MET A 199 -9.06 0.82 5.00
N ALA A 200 -9.10 1.39 3.79
CA ALA A 200 -10.04 2.47 3.47
C ALA A 200 -11.47 1.97 3.21
N GLU A 201 -11.65 0.68 2.89
CA GLU A 201 -12.95 0.06 2.58
C GLU A 201 -13.78 -0.33 3.82
N ALA A 202 -13.20 -0.25 5.01
CA ALA A 202 -13.87 -0.61 6.25
C ALA A 202 -13.52 0.41 7.34
N THR A 203 -14.53 1.15 7.79
CA THR A 203 -14.40 2.13 8.87
C THR A 203 -15.45 2.04 9.95
N SER A 204 -16.38 1.09 9.80
CA SER A 204 -17.43 0.84 10.76
C SER A 204 -17.84 -0.61 10.72
N ALA A 205 -18.42 -1.07 11.82
CA ALA A 205 -19.11 -2.34 11.90
C ALA A 205 -20.22 -2.29 12.95
N VAL A 206 -21.24 -3.12 12.76
CA VAL A 206 -22.17 -3.52 13.80
C VAL A 206 -21.61 -4.78 14.46
N VAL A 207 -21.32 -4.69 15.75
CA VAL A 207 -20.75 -5.78 16.56
C VAL A 207 -21.83 -6.31 17.49
N LEU A 208 -22.12 -7.60 17.42
CA LEU A 208 -23.16 -8.27 18.19
C LEU A 208 -22.54 -9.30 19.15
N ASP A 209 -22.75 -9.15 20.45
CA ASP A 209 -22.29 -10.12 21.44
C ASP A 209 -23.36 -11.17 21.71
N ARG A 210 -23.09 -12.43 21.32
CA ARG A 210 -24.05 -13.52 21.45
C ARG A 210 -24.42 -13.80 22.91
N ALA A 211 -23.47 -13.67 23.82
CA ALA A 211 -23.67 -14.03 25.23
C ALA A 211 -24.63 -13.09 25.95
N SER A 212 -24.49 -11.78 25.75
CA SER A 212 -25.37 -10.77 26.35
C SER A 212 -26.58 -10.39 25.48
N GLY A 213 -26.54 -10.72 24.18
CA GLY A 213 -27.54 -10.28 23.20
C GLY A 213 -27.43 -8.79 22.83
N ARG A 214 -26.40 -8.08 23.32
CA ARG A 214 -26.17 -6.65 23.08
C ARG A 214 -25.53 -6.42 21.71
N GLY A 215 -25.71 -5.22 21.19
CA GLY A 215 -25.12 -4.78 19.93
C GLY A 215 -24.48 -3.41 20.06
N PHE A 216 -23.44 -3.16 19.27
CA PHE A 216 -22.67 -1.92 19.29
C PHE A 216 -22.40 -1.49 17.86
N ARG A 217 -22.51 -0.19 17.57
CA ARG A 217 -21.89 0.37 16.37
C ARG A 217 -20.50 0.87 16.74
N VAL A 218 -19.50 0.40 16.02
CA VAL A 218 -18.12 0.82 16.21
C VAL A 218 -17.64 1.58 14.98
N LEU A 219 -16.77 2.54 15.22
CA LEU A 219 -16.01 3.25 14.20
C LEU A 219 -14.54 2.89 14.39
N PHE A 220 -13.82 2.77 13.29
CA PHE A 220 -12.40 2.47 13.33
C PHE A 220 -11.69 2.96 12.07
N GLU A 221 -10.37 3.09 12.15
CA GLU A 221 -9.53 3.36 11.01
C GLU A 221 -8.12 2.81 11.24
N GLY A 222 -7.39 2.52 10.16
CA GLY A 222 -5.99 2.09 10.24
C GLY A 222 -5.81 0.71 10.87
N ILE A 223 -6.84 -0.14 10.78
CA ILE A 223 -6.81 -1.53 11.23
C ILE A 223 -6.40 -2.42 10.06
N GLY A 224 -5.19 -3.00 10.14
CA GLY A 224 -4.57 -3.77 9.06
C GLY A 224 -4.99 -5.23 9.00
N ASP A 225 -5.39 -5.82 10.12
CA ASP A 225 -5.82 -7.21 10.22
C ASP A 225 -6.87 -7.40 11.32
N ASN A 226 -7.42 -8.60 11.37
CA ASN A 226 -8.42 -8.94 12.37
C ASN A 226 -7.81 -9.25 13.74
N PHE A 227 -6.49 -9.49 13.87
CA PHE A 227 -5.79 -9.53 15.18
C PHE A 227 -5.86 -8.18 15.89
N GLN A 228 -5.57 -7.10 15.15
CA GLN A 228 -5.68 -5.72 15.61
C GLN A 228 -7.15 -5.36 15.92
N LEU A 229 -8.08 -5.69 15.02
CA LEU A 229 -9.52 -5.46 15.24
C LEU A 229 -10.00 -6.12 16.54
N HIS A 230 -9.67 -7.40 16.73
CA HIS A 230 -10.06 -8.18 17.90
C HIS A 230 -9.54 -7.55 19.19
N THR A 231 -8.25 -7.19 19.21
CA THR A 231 -7.63 -6.62 20.41
C THR A 231 -8.24 -5.27 20.78
N LEU A 232 -8.49 -4.40 19.80
CA LEU A 232 -9.09 -3.08 20.02
C LEU A 232 -10.58 -3.17 20.38
N LEU A 233 -11.33 -4.11 19.81
CA LEU A 233 -12.72 -4.40 20.22
C LEU A 233 -12.79 -4.85 21.67
N ALA A 234 -11.88 -5.73 22.09
CA ALA A 234 -11.83 -6.18 23.48
C ALA A 234 -11.56 -5.02 24.45
N ASP A 235 -10.65 -4.10 24.10
CA ASP A 235 -10.37 -2.92 24.92
C ASP A 235 -11.58 -2.00 25.07
N ALA A 236 -12.33 -1.82 23.98
CA ALA A 236 -13.48 -0.94 23.95
C ALA A 236 -14.71 -1.53 24.64
N LEU A 237 -14.90 -2.86 24.60
CA LEU A 237 -16.13 -3.52 25.03
C LEU A 237 -16.04 -4.20 26.40
N VAL A 238 -14.91 -4.81 26.75
CA VAL A 238 -14.77 -5.67 27.95
C VAL A 238 -14.55 -4.85 29.22
N GLY A 239 -15.20 -5.27 30.31
CA GLY A 239 -15.00 -4.70 31.65
C GLY A 239 -15.65 -3.34 31.87
N GLY A 240 -15.60 -2.86 33.12
CA GLY A 240 -16.34 -1.67 33.56
C GLY A 240 -15.85 -0.35 32.94
N GLN A 241 -14.60 -0.30 32.48
CA GLN A 241 -14.03 0.85 31.77
C GLN A 241 -14.33 0.83 30.26
N GLY A 242 -14.76 -0.31 29.71
CA GLY A 242 -15.22 -0.45 28.33
C GLY A 242 -16.74 -0.21 28.23
N ARG A 243 -17.48 -1.18 27.72
CA ARG A 243 -18.96 -1.20 27.69
C ARG A 243 -19.55 -2.28 28.60
N GLY A 244 -18.76 -2.84 29.51
CA GLY A 244 -19.23 -3.77 30.52
C GLY A 244 -19.55 -5.17 29.99
N LEU A 245 -19.00 -5.59 28.84
CA LEU A 245 -19.03 -7.01 28.47
C LEU A 245 -18.22 -7.82 29.49
N ALA A 246 -18.64 -9.08 29.67
CA ALA A 246 -18.00 -9.99 30.62
C ALA A 246 -16.54 -10.29 30.21
N GLY A 247 -15.67 -10.43 31.20
CA GLY A 247 -14.25 -10.73 31.02
C GLY A 247 -13.33 -9.71 31.68
N GLU A 248 -12.03 -9.99 31.61
CA GLU A 248 -10.97 -9.07 32.03
C GLU A 248 -10.54 -8.23 30.84
N ARG A 249 -10.37 -6.92 31.06
CA ARG A 249 -9.94 -5.99 30.01
C ARG A 249 -8.51 -6.36 29.54
N PRO A 250 -8.17 -6.20 28.24
CA PRO A 250 -6.81 -6.35 27.75
C PRO A 250 -5.77 -5.55 28.55
N ASP A 251 -4.53 -6.05 28.62
CA ASP A 251 -3.41 -5.24 29.11
C ASP A 251 -3.27 -3.99 28.23
N PRO A 252 -3.27 -2.76 28.81
CA PRO A 252 -3.14 -1.52 28.05
C PRO A 252 -1.90 -1.44 27.15
N ARG A 253 -0.86 -2.23 27.43
CA ARG A 253 0.35 -2.30 26.61
C ARG A 253 0.14 -3.06 25.31
N TRP A 254 -0.76 -4.06 25.31
CA TRP A 254 -1.19 -4.71 24.06
C TRP A 254 -1.94 -3.70 23.19
N THR A 255 -2.88 -2.98 23.78
CA THR A 255 -3.75 -2.06 23.03
C THR A 255 -2.95 -0.87 22.50
N ALA A 256 -2.03 -0.30 23.28
CA ALA A 256 -1.09 0.72 22.81
C ALA A 256 -0.28 0.24 21.59
N SER A 257 0.19 -1.01 21.59
CA SER A 257 0.95 -1.58 20.45
C SER A 257 0.10 -1.78 19.19
N PHE A 258 -1.22 -1.83 19.32
CA PHE A 258 -2.17 -1.88 18.21
C PHE A 258 -2.72 -0.51 17.80
N VAL A 259 -2.42 0.55 18.56
CA VAL A 259 -2.80 1.94 18.25
C VAL A 259 -1.65 2.67 17.56
N ASP A 260 -0.54 2.91 18.28
CA ASP A 260 0.56 3.74 17.79
C ASP A 260 1.94 3.44 18.40
N SER A 261 2.03 2.57 19.40
CA SER A 261 3.28 2.26 20.09
C SER A 261 3.98 1.03 19.51
N ASP A 262 5.29 0.89 19.77
CA ASP A 262 5.99 -0.36 19.54
C ASP A 262 5.53 -1.42 20.57
N PRO A 263 5.56 -2.73 20.22
CA PRO A 263 5.24 -3.78 21.18
C PRO A 263 6.15 -3.75 22.41
N ASP A 264 5.58 -3.75 23.62
CA ASP A 264 6.35 -3.92 24.86
C ASP A 264 6.70 -5.41 25.05
N PRO A 265 7.98 -5.81 25.00
CA PRO A 265 8.38 -7.20 25.20
C PRO A 265 7.96 -7.77 26.57
N ALA A 266 7.76 -6.91 27.57
CA ALA A 266 7.34 -7.31 28.91
C ALA A 266 5.80 -7.49 29.04
N ALA A 267 5.02 -7.22 27.98
CA ALA A 267 3.57 -7.43 27.98
C ALA A 267 3.17 -8.87 27.62
N GLY A 268 4.09 -9.69 27.10
CA GLY A 268 3.79 -11.07 26.73
C GLY A 268 2.88 -11.20 25.49
N VAL A 269 2.25 -12.36 25.34
CA VAL A 269 1.32 -12.65 24.23
C VAL A 269 -0.09 -12.15 24.55
N VAL A 270 -0.80 -11.73 23.51
CA VAL A 270 -2.21 -11.32 23.60
C VAL A 270 -3.08 -12.57 23.66
N HIS A 271 -4.17 -12.50 24.42
CA HIS A 271 -5.15 -13.58 24.56
C HIS A 271 -6.46 -13.20 23.89
N GLY A 272 -7.15 -14.15 23.27
CA GLY A 272 -8.45 -13.93 22.65
C GLY A 272 -9.61 -13.94 23.65
N TRP A 273 -10.62 -13.12 23.38
CA TRP A 273 -11.86 -13.05 24.16
C TRP A 273 -13.03 -13.83 23.54
N TRP A 274 -13.03 -13.97 22.22
CA TRP A 274 -14.16 -14.47 21.43
C TRP A 274 -13.66 -15.15 20.17
N ASN A 275 -14.55 -15.91 19.53
CA ASN A 275 -14.49 -16.08 18.08
C ASN A 275 -15.24 -14.95 17.40
N MET A 276 -14.75 -14.54 16.24
CA MET A 276 -15.43 -13.60 15.37
C MET A 276 -16.05 -14.36 14.19
N VAL A 277 -17.35 -14.16 13.97
CA VAL A 277 -18.07 -14.74 12.83
C VAL A 277 -18.89 -13.67 12.12
N THR A 278 -19.16 -13.90 10.85
CA THR A 278 -20.04 -13.06 10.02
C THR A 278 -21.51 -13.31 10.37
N ALA A 279 -22.42 -12.48 9.85
CA ALA A 279 -23.86 -12.65 10.09
C ALA A 279 -24.40 -14.02 9.64
N ASP A 280 -23.83 -14.64 8.61
CA ASP A 280 -24.24 -15.97 8.14
C ASP A 280 -23.63 -17.13 8.97
N GLY A 281 -22.71 -16.84 9.90
CA GLY A 281 -22.02 -17.82 10.75
C GLY A 281 -20.64 -18.22 10.23
N SER A 282 -20.19 -17.70 9.08
CA SER A 282 -18.84 -17.97 8.56
C SER A 282 -17.75 -17.39 9.46
N TRP A 283 -16.61 -18.08 9.55
CA TRP A 283 -15.48 -17.64 10.36
C TRP A 283 -14.85 -16.36 9.81
N VAL A 284 -14.65 -15.38 10.69
CA VAL A 284 -13.76 -14.24 10.45
C VAL A 284 -12.39 -14.61 10.99
N TRP A 285 -11.48 -14.98 10.10
CA TRP A 285 -10.11 -15.36 10.44
C TRP A 285 -9.29 -14.14 10.85
N ASN A 286 -8.40 -14.31 11.83
CA ASN A 286 -7.58 -13.21 12.34
C ASN A 286 -6.55 -12.73 11.30
N GLU A 287 -6.12 -13.61 10.41
CA GLU A 287 -5.23 -13.34 9.27
C GLU A 287 -5.92 -12.55 8.15
N GLY A 288 -7.26 -12.48 8.16
CA GLY A 288 -8.02 -11.67 7.23
C GLY A 288 -8.00 -10.18 7.61
N VAL A 289 -8.64 -9.35 6.78
CA VAL A 289 -8.76 -7.92 7.03
C VAL A 289 -10.22 -7.52 7.31
N PRO A 290 -10.47 -6.38 8.00
CA PRO A 290 -11.84 -5.93 8.25
C PRO A 290 -12.68 -5.73 6.97
N ALA A 291 -12.01 -5.41 5.85
CA ALA A 291 -12.65 -5.26 4.54
C ALA A 291 -13.22 -6.57 3.96
N ASP A 292 -12.82 -7.73 4.48
CA ASP A 292 -13.33 -9.04 4.06
C ASP A 292 -14.66 -9.39 4.74
N ILE A 293 -15.03 -8.71 5.83
CA ILE A 293 -16.28 -8.97 6.58
C ILE A 293 -17.48 -8.57 5.70
N PRO A 294 -18.33 -9.49 5.23
CA PRO A 294 -19.41 -9.16 4.29
C PRO A 294 -20.37 -8.09 4.83
N MET A 295 -20.89 -7.26 3.93
CA MET A 295 -21.92 -6.28 4.26
C MET A 295 -23.31 -6.93 4.28
N VAL A 296 -24.11 -6.55 5.27
CA VAL A 296 -25.54 -6.85 5.38
C VAL A 296 -26.28 -5.52 5.41
N GLU A 297 -27.12 -5.26 4.40
CA GLU A 297 -27.84 -3.99 4.26
C GLU A 297 -26.91 -2.74 4.30
N GLY A 298 -25.70 -2.88 3.76
CA GLY A 298 -24.71 -1.79 3.70
C GLY A 298 -23.81 -1.66 4.92
N GLU A 299 -24.01 -2.47 5.97
CA GLU A 299 -23.19 -2.46 7.19
C GLU A 299 -22.39 -3.75 7.32
N ARG A 300 -21.14 -3.66 7.78
CA ARG A 300 -20.36 -4.87 8.13
C ARG A 300 -20.87 -5.40 9.47
N VAL A 301 -21.31 -6.65 9.49
CA VAL A 301 -21.87 -7.26 10.71
C VAL A 301 -20.93 -8.33 11.23
N LEU A 302 -20.45 -8.11 12.45
CA LEU A 302 -19.54 -8.97 13.19
C LEU A 302 -20.25 -9.53 14.42
N VAL A 303 -20.20 -10.84 14.61
CA VAL A 303 -20.78 -11.52 15.75
C VAL A 303 -19.66 -12.09 16.62
N LEU A 304 -19.70 -11.77 17.91
CA LEU A 304 -18.79 -12.30 18.92
C LEU A 304 -19.41 -13.55 19.52
N GLU A 305 -18.71 -14.68 19.40
CA GLU A 305 -19.12 -15.96 19.96
C GLU A 305 -18.13 -16.45 21.02
N GLU A 306 -18.62 -17.32 21.90
CA GLU A 306 -17.78 -17.98 22.89
C GLU A 306 -16.66 -18.76 22.20
N GLN A 307 -15.43 -18.60 22.69
CA GLN A 307 -14.29 -19.35 22.17
C GLN A 307 -14.27 -20.77 22.78
N PRO A 308 -14.20 -21.84 21.97
CA PRO A 308 -14.13 -23.21 22.48
C PRO A 308 -12.76 -23.55 23.09
N TYR A 309 -11.74 -22.78 22.75
CA TYR A 309 -10.39 -22.86 23.30
C TYR A 309 -9.74 -21.48 23.23
N GLU A 310 -8.75 -21.28 24.08
CA GLU A 310 -7.98 -20.04 24.16
C GLU A 310 -7.13 -19.85 22.89
N ARG A 311 -7.18 -18.65 22.32
CA ARG A 311 -6.33 -18.23 21.21
C ARG A 311 -5.34 -17.18 21.69
N THR A 312 -4.13 -17.19 21.11
CA THR A 312 -3.10 -16.19 21.43
C THR A 312 -2.40 -15.70 20.18
N TRP A 313 -1.84 -14.49 20.26
CA TRP A 313 -1.04 -13.90 19.19
C TRP A 313 -0.03 -12.88 19.74
N ASN A 314 0.92 -12.46 18.90
CA ASN A 314 1.88 -11.42 19.26
C ASN A 314 1.23 -10.04 19.14
N ALA A 315 1.54 -9.15 20.07
CA ALA A 315 1.09 -7.77 20.01
C ALA A 315 1.86 -7.00 18.93
N GLY A 316 1.18 -6.16 18.15
CA GLY A 316 1.80 -5.28 17.17
C GLY A 316 1.03 -5.18 15.85
N ARG A 317 1.15 -4.02 15.20
CA ARG A 317 0.49 -3.75 13.91
C ARG A 317 1.26 -4.39 12.75
N VAL A 318 0.53 -4.92 11.78
CA VAL A 318 1.10 -5.35 10.47
C VAL A 318 1.76 -4.19 9.73
N HIS A 319 1.23 -2.98 9.91
CA HIS A 319 1.75 -1.74 9.33
C HIS A 319 2.12 -0.76 10.45
N PRO A 320 3.35 -0.82 10.99
CA PRO A 320 3.77 0.00 12.14
C PRO A 320 3.62 1.51 11.94
N GLN A 321 3.79 1.97 10.69
CA GLN A 321 3.66 3.37 10.28
C GLN A 321 2.21 3.87 10.24
N VAL A 322 1.22 2.96 10.24
CA VAL A 322 -0.20 3.30 10.26
C VAL A 322 -0.67 3.35 11.71
N ARG A 323 -1.21 4.49 12.11
CA ARG A 323 -1.93 4.61 13.38
C ARG A 323 -3.32 3.97 13.25
N GLY A 324 -3.63 3.04 14.14
CA GLY A 324 -4.95 2.42 14.26
C GLY A 324 -5.75 3.02 15.41
N TRP A 325 -7.07 3.05 15.29
CA TRP A 325 -7.96 3.34 16.42
C TRP A 325 -9.32 2.66 16.23
N LEU A 326 -10.03 2.45 17.33
CA LEU A 326 -11.40 1.96 17.37
C LEU A 326 -12.14 2.61 18.53
N ASP A 327 -13.34 3.11 18.26
CA ASP A 327 -14.24 3.65 19.27
C ASP A 327 -15.65 3.06 19.11
N VAL A 328 -16.37 2.93 20.23
CA VAL A 328 -17.80 2.61 20.22
C VAL A 328 -18.57 3.90 20.07
N ASP A 329 -19.15 4.10 18.89
CA ASP A 329 -20.01 5.24 18.55
C ASP A 329 -21.28 5.21 19.40
N GLU A 330 -22.01 4.08 19.36
CA GLU A 330 -23.16 3.87 20.23
C GLU A 330 -23.39 2.39 20.56
N GLU A 331 -24.05 2.16 21.71
CA GLU A 331 -24.67 0.88 22.01
C GLU A 331 -26.09 0.88 21.42
N LEU A 332 -26.40 -0.16 20.66
CA LEU A 332 -27.71 -0.31 20.03
C LEU A 332 -28.79 -0.52 21.10
N THR A 333 -29.96 0.06 20.87
CA THR A 333 -31.11 -0.24 21.71
C THR A 333 -31.48 -1.73 21.59
N PRO A 334 -32.14 -2.32 22.61
CA PRO A 334 -32.58 -3.72 22.52
C PRO A 334 -33.46 -4.02 21.30
N ALA A 335 -34.25 -3.04 20.84
CA ALA A 335 -35.08 -3.18 19.65
C ALA A 335 -34.23 -3.26 18.36
N GLU A 336 -33.24 -2.38 18.21
CA GLU A 336 -32.32 -2.39 17.07
C GLU A 336 -31.45 -3.64 17.06
N ALA A 337 -30.91 -4.03 18.22
CA ALA A 337 -30.17 -5.28 18.36
C ALA A 337 -31.03 -6.49 17.96
N ALA A 338 -32.30 -6.54 18.40
CA ALA A 338 -33.23 -7.60 18.01
C ALA A 338 -33.48 -7.63 16.49
N THR A 339 -33.57 -6.46 15.85
CA THR A 339 -33.67 -6.34 14.39
C THR A 339 -32.43 -6.92 13.70
N TRP A 340 -31.22 -6.63 14.19
CA TRP A 340 -30.00 -7.25 13.65
C TRP A 340 -29.93 -8.75 13.88
N TRP A 341 -30.30 -9.24 15.06
CA TRP A 341 -30.32 -10.68 15.36
C TRP A 341 -31.24 -11.48 14.43
N GLN A 342 -32.30 -10.88 13.87
CA GLN A 342 -33.15 -11.54 12.86
C GLN A 342 -32.41 -11.84 11.55
N ARG A 343 -31.30 -11.14 11.28
CA ARG A 343 -30.47 -11.30 10.08
C ARG A 343 -29.28 -12.22 10.31
N VAL A 344 -29.05 -12.62 11.55
CA VAL A 344 -27.90 -13.42 11.95
C VAL A 344 -28.33 -14.88 12.07
N SER A 345 -27.53 -15.77 11.47
CA SER A 345 -27.71 -17.21 11.62
C SER A 345 -27.69 -17.60 13.11
N PRO A 346 -28.53 -18.57 13.52
CA PRO A 346 -28.39 -19.18 14.84
C PRO A 346 -26.97 -19.69 15.03
N SER A 347 -26.44 -19.60 16.24
CA SER A 347 -25.14 -20.24 16.55
C SER A 347 -25.28 -21.73 16.25
N GLU A 348 -24.38 -22.26 15.42
CA GLU A 348 -24.25 -23.70 15.26
C GLU A 348 -23.67 -24.21 16.58
N ALA A 349 -24.54 -24.68 17.47
CA ALA A 349 -24.14 -25.25 18.75
C ALA A 349 -23.04 -26.26 18.47
N ALA A 350 -21.82 -25.94 18.91
CA ALA A 350 -20.58 -26.61 18.52
C ALA A 350 -20.85 -28.07 18.15
N ALA A 351 -21.02 -28.33 16.85
CA ALA A 351 -21.06 -29.69 16.38
C ALA A 351 -19.77 -30.31 16.91
N PRO A 352 -19.80 -31.48 17.58
CA PRO A 352 -18.58 -32.10 18.04
C PRO A 352 -17.71 -32.22 16.80
N LEU A 353 -16.64 -31.42 16.75
CA LEU A 353 -15.63 -31.51 15.71
C LEU A 353 -15.37 -32.99 15.59
N HIS A 354 -15.60 -33.53 14.39
CA HIS A 354 -15.08 -34.84 14.06
C HIS A 354 -13.67 -34.88 14.62
N SER A 355 -13.43 -35.85 15.53
CA SER A 355 -12.08 -36.18 15.94
C SER A 355 -11.22 -36.17 14.68
N PRO A 356 -10.01 -35.61 14.68
CA PRO A 356 -9.17 -35.53 13.48
C PRO A 356 -8.67 -36.90 12.99
N HIS A 357 -9.45 -37.97 13.18
CA HIS A 357 -9.05 -39.34 12.92
C HIS A 357 -9.84 -40.08 11.83
N GLU A 358 -10.72 -39.43 11.06
CA GLU A 358 -11.43 -40.12 9.97
C GLU A 358 -11.63 -39.25 8.72
N ALA A 359 -10.51 -38.82 8.12
CA ALA A 359 -10.40 -38.54 6.69
C ALA A 359 -8.93 -38.59 6.26
N GLN A 360 -8.27 -39.75 6.45
CA GLN A 360 -6.98 -40.03 5.80
C GLN A 360 -7.25 -40.46 4.35
N GLN A 361 -7.31 -39.49 3.44
CA GLN A 361 -6.57 -39.64 2.20
C GLN A 361 -5.24 -38.90 2.38
N PRO A 362 -4.09 -39.57 2.19
CA PRO A 362 -2.82 -38.88 2.32
C PRO A 362 -2.74 -37.79 1.25
N PRO A 363 -2.21 -36.59 1.57
CA PRO A 363 -1.88 -35.62 0.54
C PRO A 363 -0.87 -36.25 -0.45
N PRO A 364 -0.87 -35.83 -1.74
CA PRO A 364 0.21 -36.21 -2.63
C PRO A 364 1.54 -35.81 -1.98
N GLN A 365 2.42 -36.79 -1.80
CA GLN A 365 3.75 -36.58 -1.23
C GLN A 365 4.47 -35.52 -2.08
N LEU A 366 4.70 -34.35 -1.48
CA LEU A 366 5.72 -33.43 -1.95
C LEU A 366 7.07 -34.13 -1.73
N PRO A 367 8.01 -34.10 -2.69
CA PRO A 367 9.32 -34.69 -2.49
C PRO A 367 10.04 -33.97 -1.34
N ASP A 368 10.56 -34.77 -0.41
CA ASP A 368 11.39 -34.33 0.70
C ASP A 368 12.56 -33.50 0.18
N TRP A 369 12.57 -32.20 0.50
CA TRP A 369 13.80 -31.43 0.50
C TRP A 369 14.37 -31.55 1.91
N GLU A 370 15.25 -32.52 2.10
CA GLU A 370 16.14 -32.52 3.25
C GLU A 370 16.94 -31.21 3.24
N VAL A 371 16.96 -30.55 4.39
CA VAL A 371 17.92 -29.51 4.71
C VAL A 371 19.31 -30.15 4.60
N ALA A 372 19.96 -29.95 3.45
CA ALA A 372 21.35 -30.30 3.27
C ALA A 372 22.19 -29.30 4.07
N GLU A 373 22.70 -29.76 5.21
CA GLU A 373 23.90 -29.19 5.80
C GLU A 373 25.00 -29.08 4.74
N GLU A 374 25.66 -27.93 4.77
CA GLU A 374 26.76 -27.54 3.91
C GLU A 374 27.89 -28.60 3.96
N ALA A 375 27.96 -29.46 2.95
CA ALA A 375 29.06 -30.40 2.73
C ALA A 375 29.54 -30.29 1.28
N THR A 376 30.75 -29.74 1.11
CA THR A 376 31.45 -29.64 -0.17
C THR A 376 31.77 -31.02 -0.74
N ALA A 377 31.23 -31.35 -1.92
CA ALA A 377 31.57 -32.57 -2.66
C ALA A 377 32.83 -32.38 -3.54
N PRO A 378 33.64 -33.43 -3.79
CA PRO A 378 34.89 -33.32 -4.53
C PRO A 378 34.70 -33.20 -6.05
N PRO A 379 35.71 -32.69 -6.79
CA PRO A 379 35.59 -32.26 -8.19
C PRO A 379 35.22 -33.35 -9.23
N ASP A 380 35.33 -34.64 -8.88
CA ASP A 380 35.20 -35.73 -9.85
C ASP A 380 33.75 -36.18 -10.09
N GLU A 381 32.77 -35.77 -9.27
CA GLU A 381 31.36 -36.14 -9.45
C GLU A 381 30.58 -35.20 -10.40
N LEU A 382 31.01 -33.94 -10.56
CA LEU A 382 30.37 -33.00 -11.49
C LEU A 382 30.59 -33.41 -12.96
N ALA A 383 31.78 -33.90 -13.28
CA ALA A 383 32.13 -34.34 -14.63
C ALA A 383 31.37 -35.62 -15.06
N ALA A 384 30.97 -36.46 -14.10
CA ALA A 384 30.19 -37.67 -14.36
C ALA A 384 28.69 -37.40 -14.59
N MET A 385 28.16 -36.28 -14.05
CA MET A 385 26.77 -35.86 -14.26
C MET A 385 26.57 -35.19 -15.63
N GLU A 386 27.50 -34.35 -16.06
CA GLU A 386 27.43 -33.70 -17.38
C GLU A 386 27.51 -34.72 -18.54
N ALA A 387 28.26 -35.81 -18.36
CA ALA A 387 28.34 -36.88 -19.36
C ALA A 387 27.05 -37.72 -19.49
N ARG A 388 26.16 -37.75 -18.48
CA ARG A 388 24.89 -38.50 -18.50
C ARG A 388 23.72 -37.70 -19.07
N ALA A 389 23.79 -36.36 -19.04
CA ALA A 389 22.78 -35.49 -19.63
C ALA A 389 22.84 -35.46 -21.17
N ALA A 390 24.00 -35.75 -21.76
CA ALA A 390 24.23 -35.65 -23.21
C ALA A 390 23.77 -36.88 -24.03
N SER A 391 23.13 -37.91 -23.44
CA SER A 391 22.89 -39.19 -24.12
C SER A 391 21.44 -39.69 -24.17
N TRP A 392 20.43 -38.82 -24.14
CA TRP A 392 19.02 -39.24 -24.26
C TRP A 392 18.49 -39.06 -25.69
N PRO A 393 17.91 -40.11 -26.34
CA PRO A 393 17.40 -40.01 -27.70
C PRO A 393 15.99 -39.38 -27.78
N GLU A 394 15.81 -38.50 -28.75
CA GLU A 394 14.52 -37.94 -29.19
C GLU A 394 13.73 -38.99 -29.99
N ASP A 395 12.84 -39.73 -29.34
CA ASP A 395 11.64 -40.27 -29.99
C ASP A 395 10.66 -40.85 -28.95
N ARG A 396 9.48 -40.23 -28.81
CA ARG A 396 8.35 -40.82 -28.10
C ARG A 396 7.04 -40.57 -28.86
N PRO A 397 6.21 -41.60 -29.09
CA PRO A 397 4.98 -41.48 -29.87
C PRO A 397 3.84 -40.82 -29.08
N ALA A 398 2.98 -40.11 -29.79
CA ALA A 398 1.80 -39.42 -29.27
C ALA A 398 0.72 -40.39 -28.74
N ALA A 399 0.14 -40.05 -27.58
CA ALA A 399 -1.00 -40.76 -26.98
C ALA A 399 -2.35 -40.14 -27.44
N PRO A 400 -3.45 -40.90 -27.44
CA PRO A 400 -4.68 -40.55 -28.15
C PRO A 400 -5.58 -39.58 -27.38
N HIS A 401 -6.29 -38.75 -28.15
CA HIS A 401 -7.27 -37.75 -27.69
C HIS A 401 -8.45 -38.36 -26.91
N ALA A 402 -8.76 -37.76 -25.77
CA ALA A 402 -10.05 -37.90 -25.10
C ALA A 402 -10.96 -36.71 -25.47
N GLU A 403 -12.19 -36.99 -25.89
CA GLU A 403 -13.21 -36.00 -26.22
C GLU A 403 -13.71 -35.25 -24.97
N PRO A 404 -13.99 -33.94 -25.06
CA PRO A 404 -14.64 -33.18 -23.99
C PRO A 404 -16.18 -33.34 -24.03
N PRO A 405 -16.87 -33.15 -22.89
CA PRO A 405 -18.33 -33.24 -22.82
C PRO A 405 -19.01 -32.04 -23.49
N THR A 406 -20.16 -32.32 -24.10
CA THR A 406 -21.08 -31.38 -24.76
C THR A 406 -21.55 -30.24 -23.86
N GLU A 407 -21.29 -29.00 -24.29
CA GLU A 407 -21.88 -27.77 -23.76
C GLU A 407 -23.37 -27.66 -24.12
N HIS A 408 -24.18 -27.37 -23.11
CA HIS A 408 -25.55 -26.90 -23.29
C HIS A 408 -25.54 -25.46 -23.80
N ALA A 409 -26.29 -25.22 -24.89
CA ALA A 409 -26.41 -23.95 -25.57
C ALA A 409 -26.96 -22.84 -24.66
N VAL A 410 -26.19 -21.74 -24.54
CA VAL A 410 -26.65 -20.44 -24.03
C VAL A 410 -27.10 -19.58 -25.21
N PRO A 411 -28.29 -18.95 -25.20
CA PRO A 411 -28.74 -18.10 -26.30
C PRO A 411 -27.89 -16.83 -26.40
N GLN A 412 -27.35 -16.57 -27.60
CA GLN A 412 -26.67 -15.32 -27.93
C GLN A 412 -27.67 -14.16 -27.98
N TYR A 413 -27.57 -13.23 -27.04
CA TYR A 413 -28.16 -11.89 -27.15
C TYR A 413 -27.11 -10.95 -27.73
N ALA A 414 -27.31 -10.51 -28.97
CA ALA A 414 -26.51 -9.45 -29.58
C ALA A 414 -27.06 -8.08 -29.11
N PRO A 415 -26.23 -7.18 -28.55
CA PRO A 415 -26.65 -5.81 -28.32
C PRO A 415 -26.67 -5.06 -29.66
N GLN A 416 -27.86 -4.62 -30.08
CA GLN A 416 -28.02 -3.69 -31.18
C GLN A 416 -27.65 -2.29 -30.70
N TRP A 417 -26.44 -1.82 -31.03
CA TRP A 417 -26.10 -0.41 -30.95
C TRP A 417 -26.77 0.33 -32.11
N ALA A 418 -27.71 1.21 -31.79
CA ALA A 418 -28.15 2.25 -32.71
C ALA A 418 -27.12 3.40 -32.69
N PRO A 419 -26.76 4.00 -33.84
CA PRO A 419 -25.89 5.17 -33.86
C PRO A 419 -26.63 6.41 -33.32
N GLU A 420 -26.03 7.08 -32.34
CA GLU A 420 -26.44 8.42 -31.90
C GLU A 420 -26.21 9.47 -32.99
N PRO A 421 -27.00 10.56 -33.03
CA PRO A 421 -26.89 11.60 -34.05
C PRO A 421 -25.62 12.44 -33.86
N GLU A 422 -24.98 12.77 -34.98
CA GLU A 422 -23.78 13.63 -35.06
C GLU A 422 -24.03 15.01 -34.43
N ASP A 423 -23.37 15.27 -33.30
CA ASP A 423 -23.25 16.60 -32.73
C ASP A 423 -22.31 17.49 -33.57
N ALA A 424 -22.74 18.74 -33.77
CA ALA A 424 -22.04 19.75 -34.55
C ALA A 424 -20.61 20.02 -34.00
N PRO A 425 -19.64 20.38 -34.87
CA PRO A 425 -18.25 20.59 -34.46
C PRO A 425 -18.12 21.76 -33.49
N ALA A 426 -17.46 21.50 -32.36
CA ALA A 426 -17.09 22.51 -31.38
C ALA A 426 -16.20 23.61 -31.99
N PRO A 427 -16.32 24.87 -31.53
CA PRO A 427 -15.46 25.96 -31.98
C PRO A 427 -13.98 25.69 -31.63
N PRO A 428 -13.03 26.17 -32.44
CA PRO A 428 -11.61 25.95 -32.20
C PRO A 428 -11.16 26.55 -30.87
N PRO A 429 -10.19 25.91 -30.18
CA PRO A 429 -9.66 26.40 -28.92
C PRO A 429 -9.06 27.80 -29.09
N ALA A 430 -9.27 28.65 -28.08
CA ALA A 430 -8.67 29.97 -28.02
C ALA A 430 -7.14 29.88 -28.09
N PRO A 431 -6.46 30.85 -28.71
CA PRO A 431 -5.01 30.87 -28.80
C PRO A 431 -4.38 30.84 -27.40
N TRP A 432 -3.42 29.94 -27.26
CA TRP A 432 -2.63 29.70 -26.05
C TRP A 432 -2.01 31.00 -25.54
N SER A 433 -2.34 31.36 -24.29
CA SER A 433 -1.61 32.37 -23.53
C SER A 433 -0.47 31.63 -22.82
N GLY A 434 0.77 32.12 -22.94
CA GLY A 434 1.96 31.47 -22.37
C GLY A 434 1.88 31.21 -20.85
N PRO A 435 2.85 30.45 -20.28
CA PRO A 435 2.77 29.97 -18.92
C PRO A 435 2.65 31.11 -17.91
N ALA A 436 1.73 30.96 -16.96
CA ALA A 436 1.73 31.73 -15.72
C ALA A 436 2.99 31.37 -14.93
N ASP A 437 3.55 32.34 -14.20
CA ASP A 437 4.69 32.11 -13.31
C ASP A 437 4.39 30.94 -12.35
N PRO A 438 5.38 30.08 -12.03
CA PRO A 438 5.19 29.02 -11.06
C PRO A 438 4.73 29.61 -9.71
N PRO A 439 3.93 28.87 -8.92
CA PRO A 439 3.45 29.36 -7.63
C PRO A 439 4.64 29.68 -6.73
N ALA A 440 4.87 30.97 -6.49
CA ALA A 440 5.90 31.44 -5.58
C ALA A 440 5.49 31.19 -4.12
N TRP A 441 6.47 30.86 -3.28
CA TRP A 441 6.26 30.77 -1.85
C TRP A 441 5.76 32.10 -1.29
N PRO A 442 4.79 32.10 -0.34
CA PRO A 442 4.34 33.34 0.28
C PRO A 442 5.49 34.00 1.05
N GLU A 443 5.79 35.26 0.74
CA GLU A 443 6.80 36.05 1.44
C GLU A 443 6.43 36.18 2.93
N ALA A 444 7.39 35.87 3.81
CA ALA A 444 7.21 36.03 5.24
C ALA A 444 7.18 37.53 5.62
N PRO A 445 6.33 37.97 6.57
CA PRO A 445 6.43 39.29 7.14
C PRO A 445 7.79 39.47 7.82
N ALA A 446 8.46 40.60 7.54
CA ALA A 446 9.77 40.91 8.08
C ALA A 446 9.77 40.92 9.62
N GLU A 447 10.51 40.00 10.24
CA GLU A 447 10.75 40.03 11.68
C GLU A 447 11.65 41.22 12.05
N PRO A 448 11.33 41.97 13.12
CA PRO A 448 12.18 43.04 13.60
C PRO A 448 13.49 42.47 14.18
N ALA A 449 14.61 42.98 13.69
CA ALA A 449 15.96 42.58 14.07
C ALA A 449 16.18 42.68 15.59
N ALA A 450 16.46 41.55 16.23
CA ALA A 450 16.94 41.51 17.60
C ALA A 450 18.44 41.89 17.68
N PRO A 451 18.87 42.63 18.73
CA PRO A 451 20.24 43.08 18.85
C PRO A 451 21.21 41.94 19.19
N TYR A 452 22.35 41.97 18.49
CA TYR A 452 23.52 41.09 18.63
C TYR A 452 24.00 40.98 20.09
N ALA A 453 24.19 39.75 20.57
CA ALA A 453 24.95 39.43 21.78
C ALA A 453 26.28 38.74 21.40
N PRO A 454 27.39 38.99 22.12
CA PRO A 454 28.72 38.55 21.71
C PRO A 454 29.00 37.08 22.03
N GLU A 455 29.83 36.47 21.20
CA GLU A 455 30.27 35.08 21.21
C GLU A 455 30.99 34.68 22.51
N GLY A 456 30.56 33.56 23.11
CA GLY A 456 31.26 32.85 24.18
C GLY A 456 32.12 31.71 23.62
N PRO A 457 33.11 31.22 24.40
CA PRO A 457 34.16 30.35 23.89
C PRO A 457 33.68 28.92 23.60
N THR A 458 34.28 28.35 22.56
CA THR A 458 34.11 26.98 22.06
C THR A 458 34.53 25.93 23.11
N GLU A 459 33.57 25.10 23.57
CA GLU A 459 33.86 23.82 24.23
C GLU A 459 34.14 22.74 23.18
N GLU A 460 35.40 22.35 23.07
CA GLU A 460 35.83 21.09 22.47
C GLU A 460 35.52 19.93 23.42
N GLY A 461 34.87 18.88 22.90
CA GLY A 461 34.91 17.55 23.52
C GLY A 461 33.62 17.05 24.16
N ALA A 462 32.59 16.81 23.35
CA ALA A 462 31.54 15.84 23.70
C ALA A 462 31.18 14.99 22.47
N PRO A 463 31.05 13.66 22.59
CA PRO A 463 30.66 12.81 21.47
C PRO A 463 29.24 13.19 21.03
N ARG A 464 29.10 13.58 19.75
CA ARG A 464 27.80 13.82 19.11
C ARG A 464 26.95 12.56 19.27
N ARG A 465 25.91 12.65 20.11
CA ARG A 465 24.87 11.62 20.18
C ARG A 465 24.13 11.63 18.85
N THR A 466 24.28 10.57 18.08
CA THR A 466 23.46 10.28 16.90
C THR A 466 22.00 10.25 17.33
N PRO A 467 21.09 10.98 16.66
CA PRO A 467 19.65 10.86 16.91
C PRO A 467 19.21 9.41 16.65
N PRO A 468 18.24 8.87 17.42
CA PRO A 468 17.61 7.60 17.09
C PRO A 468 17.04 7.68 15.66
N GLY A 469 17.43 6.76 14.78
CA GLY A 469 16.91 6.66 13.40
C GLY A 469 17.89 7.04 12.27
N ALA A 470 18.97 7.78 12.54
CA ALA A 470 19.91 8.18 11.48
C ALA A 470 20.78 7.02 10.91
N GLY A 471 20.78 5.86 11.57
CA GLY A 471 21.50 4.65 11.13
C GLY A 471 20.61 3.58 10.49
N LEU A 472 19.32 3.85 10.28
CA LEU A 472 18.36 2.89 9.71
C LEU A 472 18.11 3.08 8.21
N LEU A 473 18.71 4.09 7.59
CA LEU A 473 18.62 4.28 6.14
C LEU A 473 19.80 3.57 5.47
N PRO A 474 19.54 2.66 4.51
CA PRO A 474 20.61 2.17 3.65
C PRO A 474 21.22 3.37 2.90
N PRO A 475 22.51 3.30 2.52
CA PRO A 475 23.04 4.24 1.53
C PRO A 475 22.12 4.21 0.31
N LEU A 476 21.91 5.37 -0.33
CA LEU A 476 21.16 5.45 -1.59
C LEU A 476 21.68 4.34 -2.53
N PRO A 477 20.79 3.56 -3.17
CA PRO A 477 21.18 2.48 -4.06
C PRO A 477 22.26 2.93 -5.06
N GLU A 478 23.21 2.05 -5.35
CA GLU A 478 24.15 2.24 -6.46
C GLU A 478 23.32 2.50 -7.74
N GLY A 479 23.48 3.68 -8.35
CA GLY A 479 22.67 4.14 -9.50
C GLY A 479 21.81 5.39 -9.26
N VAL A 480 21.55 5.80 -8.01
CA VAL A 480 20.86 7.09 -7.75
C VAL A 480 21.75 8.31 -8.07
N SER A 481 23.07 8.09 -8.17
CA SER A 481 24.06 9.12 -8.51
C SER A 481 24.40 9.22 -10.01
N ASP A 482 23.78 8.41 -10.88
CA ASP A 482 24.01 8.43 -12.33
C ASP A 482 22.78 8.97 -13.10
N SER A 483 22.23 10.08 -12.61
CA SER A 483 21.00 10.73 -13.09
C SER A 483 21.18 11.57 -14.36
N ALA A 484 22.07 11.16 -15.26
CA ALA A 484 22.37 11.91 -16.49
C ALA A 484 21.30 11.78 -17.59
N ALA A 485 20.28 10.94 -17.44
CA ALA A 485 19.13 10.88 -18.34
C ALA A 485 17.83 10.76 -17.53
N TRP A 486 16.91 11.71 -17.71
CA TRP A 486 15.57 11.71 -17.07
C TRP A 486 14.58 10.76 -17.74
N GLY A 487 15.09 9.90 -18.61
CA GLY A 487 14.45 8.68 -19.04
C GLY A 487 15.43 7.52 -18.94
N PRO A 488 15.02 6.33 -19.36
CA PRO A 488 15.89 5.17 -19.33
C PRO A 488 17.24 5.48 -19.98
N ALA A 489 18.36 4.99 -19.41
CA ALA A 489 19.72 5.37 -19.83
C ALA A 489 20.05 5.08 -21.31
N TRP A 490 19.19 4.31 -21.99
CA TRP A 490 19.26 4.01 -23.42
C TRP A 490 18.50 5.00 -24.32
N ARG A 491 17.72 5.94 -23.76
CA ARG A 491 17.06 7.01 -24.50
C ARG A 491 17.81 8.32 -24.37
N ASP A 492 18.31 8.82 -25.49
CA ASP A 492 18.70 10.22 -25.64
C ASP A 492 17.41 11.07 -25.76
N TYR A 493 17.11 11.89 -24.75
CA TYR A 493 16.01 12.86 -24.76
C TYR A 493 16.46 14.26 -25.17
#